data_AF-A0A067NXX0-F1
#
_entry.id   AF-A0A067NXX0-F1
#
_cell.length_a   1.000
_cell.length_b   1.000
_cell.length_c   1.000
_cell.angle_alpha   90.00
_cell.angle_beta   90.00
_cell.angle_gamma   90.00
#
_symmetry.space_group_name_H-M   'P 1'
#
loop_
_entity.id
_entity.type
_entity.pdbx_description
1 polymer ?
#
loop_
_entity_poly.entity_id
_entity_poly.type
_entity_poly.pdbx_seq_one_letter_code
_entity_poly.pdbx_strand_id
1 'polypeptide(L)'
;MFVAFKHTHTLWSRHVSTCTPTARSLVISILANHPEGLRSPQIFEEALAKNITIDADELAANGLGQQRLPAGVPGVPYPDHPIRSMKYLKKVVLEDLKAQKLAVKFHVPSETPTHIYVNKKGKLRKHLRQGEWRWKLRDSTEGTETP
;
A
#
# COMPACT_ATOMS: atom_id res chain seq x y z
N MET A 1 -3.07 -22.54 14.65
CA MET A 1 -2.20 -21.54 15.31
C MET A 1 -2.35 -20.22 14.57
N PHE A 2 -2.94 -19.18 15.19
CA PHE A 2 -3.04 -17.84 14.60
C PHE A 2 -1.94 -16.96 15.21
N VAL A 3 -0.97 -16.54 14.41
CA VAL A 3 0.08 -15.62 14.86
C VAL A 3 -0.52 -14.21 14.90
N ALA A 4 -0.79 -13.72 16.11
CA ALA A 4 -1.31 -12.38 16.32
C ALA A 4 -0.26 -11.33 15.92
N PHE A 5 -0.48 -10.67 14.78
CA PHE A 5 0.35 -9.58 14.28
C PHE A 5 0.08 -8.31 15.11
N LYS A 6 0.82 -8.13 16.21
CA LYS A 6 0.77 -6.89 17.01
C LYS A 6 1.26 -5.72 16.14
N HIS A 7 0.39 -4.74 15.91
CA HIS A 7 0.74 -3.47 15.26
C HIS A 7 1.71 -2.68 16.14
N THR A 8 3.01 -2.92 15.96
CA THR A 8 4.06 -2.08 16.50
C THR A 8 4.07 -0.78 15.69
N HIS A 9 3.64 0.32 16.32
CA HIS A 9 3.75 1.68 15.78
C HIS A 9 5.23 2.09 15.74
N THR A 10 5.99 1.53 14.80
CA THR A 10 7.43 1.69 14.83
C THR A 10 7.89 2.89 14.00
N LEU A 11 8.89 3.57 14.56
CA LEU A 11 9.62 4.79 14.14
C LEU A 11 10.31 4.72 12.76
N TRP A 12 9.86 3.81 11.92
CA TRP A 12 10.40 3.43 10.61
C TRP A 12 10.17 4.48 9.52
N SER A 13 9.59 5.62 9.89
CA SER A 13 9.12 6.65 8.97
C SER A 13 10.22 7.53 8.39
N ARG A 14 11.45 7.49 8.92
CA ARG A 14 12.46 8.52 8.63
C ARG A 14 13.48 8.16 7.56
N HIS A 15 13.58 6.90 7.12
CA HIS A 15 14.83 6.48 6.46
C HIS A 15 14.72 5.67 5.16
N VAL A 16 13.58 5.63 4.49
CA VAL A 16 13.55 5.23 3.07
C VAL A 16 12.52 6.08 2.35
N SER A 17 12.96 7.22 1.82
CA SER A 17 12.10 8.18 1.12
C SER A 17 11.83 7.78 -0.34
N THR A 18 12.66 6.91 -0.89
CA THR A 18 12.70 6.62 -2.32
C THR A 18 12.08 5.25 -2.63
N CYS A 19 11.23 5.25 -3.65
CA CYS A 19 10.63 4.05 -4.23
C CYS A 19 11.70 3.35 -5.07
N THR A 20 12.04 2.10 -4.75
CA THR A 20 12.99 1.34 -5.57
C THR A 20 12.35 0.96 -6.92
N PRO A 21 13.11 0.96 -8.02
CA PRO A 21 12.60 0.54 -9.33
C PRO A 21 11.94 -0.85 -9.29
N THR A 22 12.53 -1.78 -8.55
CA THR A 22 12.02 -3.15 -8.39
C THR A 22 10.70 -3.19 -7.60
N ALA A 23 10.54 -2.37 -6.55
CA ALA A 23 9.27 -2.27 -5.85
C ALA A 23 8.17 -1.65 -6.75
N ARG A 24 8.55 -0.67 -7.58
CA ARG A 24 7.63 -0.03 -8.53
C ARG A 24 7.14 -1.03 -9.57
N SER A 25 8.04 -1.72 -10.26
CA SER A 25 7.70 -2.71 -11.30
C SER A 25 6.84 -3.84 -10.74
N LEU A 26 7.14 -4.29 -9.52
CA LEU A 26 6.37 -5.32 -8.85
C LEU A 26 4.93 -4.89 -8.58
N VAL A 27 4.72 -3.71 -7.99
CA VAL A 27 3.36 -3.20 -7.72
C VAL A 27 2.60 -2.91 -9.01
N ILE A 28 3.27 -2.38 -10.05
CA ILE A 28 2.65 -2.21 -11.37
C ILE A 28 2.18 -3.55 -11.91
N SER A 29 3.02 -4.60 -11.85
CA SER A 29 2.65 -5.94 -12.32
C SER A 29 1.45 -6.51 -11.58
N ILE A 30 1.32 -6.24 -10.28
CA ILE A 30 0.17 -6.66 -9.46
C ILE A 30 -1.08 -5.92 -9.91
N LEU A 31 -1.02 -4.60 -9.99
CA LEU A 31 -2.17 -3.78 -10.40
C LEU A 31 -2.59 -4.03 -11.85
N ALA A 32 -1.66 -4.42 -12.74
CA ALA A 32 -1.96 -4.80 -14.12
C ALA A 32 -2.81 -6.08 -14.21
N ASN A 33 -2.66 -7.00 -13.27
CA ASN A 33 -3.47 -8.23 -13.23
C ASN A 33 -4.86 -7.99 -12.63
N HIS A 34 -5.09 -6.85 -11.98
CA HIS A 34 -6.31 -6.52 -11.24
C HIS A 34 -6.91 -5.18 -11.70
N PRO A 35 -7.54 -5.14 -12.89
CA PRO A 35 -8.14 -3.90 -13.43
C PRO A 35 -9.26 -3.33 -12.55
N GLU A 36 -9.95 -4.17 -11.78
CA GLU A 36 -10.97 -3.79 -10.79
C GLU A 36 -10.40 -3.05 -9.56
N GLY A 37 -9.08 -3.03 -9.43
CA GLY A 37 -8.33 -2.40 -8.37
C GLY A 37 -8.33 -3.18 -7.05
N LEU A 38 -7.21 -3.06 -6.34
CA LEU A 38 -6.94 -3.78 -5.09
C LEU A 38 -6.84 -2.84 -3.90
N ARG A 39 -7.14 -3.38 -2.71
CA ARG A 39 -6.84 -2.70 -1.46
C ARG A 39 -5.34 -2.80 -1.16
N SER A 40 -4.78 -1.82 -0.46
CA SER A 40 -3.37 -1.87 -0.06
C SER A 40 -2.96 -3.15 0.69
N PRO A 41 -3.80 -3.74 1.58
CA PRO A 41 -3.47 -5.04 2.20
C PRO A 41 -3.34 -6.18 1.19
N GLN A 42 -4.22 -6.26 0.20
CA GLN A 42 -4.19 -7.30 -0.82
C GLN A 42 -2.95 -7.16 -1.71
N ILE A 43 -2.62 -5.94 -2.13
CA ILE A 43 -1.39 -5.65 -2.88
C ILE A 43 -0.16 -6.11 -2.10
N PHE A 44 -0.15 -5.93 -0.77
CA PHE A 44 0.96 -6.35 0.07
C PHE A 44 1.05 -7.87 0.17
N GLU A 45 -0.06 -8.57 0.38
CA GLU A 45 -0.11 -10.03 0.45
C GLU A 45 0.32 -10.68 -0.88
N GLU A 46 -0.18 -10.18 -2.01
CA GLU A 46 0.23 -10.65 -3.33
C GLU A 46 1.71 -10.35 -3.62
N ALA A 47 2.20 -9.19 -3.17
CA ALA A 47 3.60 -8.87 -3.29
C ALA A 47 4.47 -9.85 -2.52
N LEU A 48 4.09 -10.19 -1.29
CA LEU A 48 4.81 -11.18 -0.49
C LEU A 48 4.72 -12.60 -1.07
N ALA A 49 3.64 -12.93 -1.78
CA ALA A 49 3.50 -14.21 -2.45
C ALA A 49 4.44 -14.34 -3.66
N LYS A 50 4.80 -13.22 -4.30
CA LYS A 50 5.84 -13.18 -5.33
C LYS A 50 7.20 -13.17 -4.63
N ASN A 51 7.82 -14.34 -4.49
CA ASN A 51 9.17 -14.54 -3.90
C ASN A 51 10.27 -13.82 -4.71
N ILE A 52 10.25 -12.49 -4.70
CA ILE A 52 11.19 -11.62 -5.40
C ILE A 52 12.13 -11.06 -4.34
N THR A 53 13.41 -11.32 -4.51
CA THR A 53 14.49 -10.76 -3.70
C THR A 53 15.06 -9.54 -4.41
N ILE A 54 15.41 -8.51 -3.65
CA ILE A 54 16.17 -7.39 -4.20
C ILE A 54 17.65 -7.77 -4.21
N ASP A 55 18.38 -7.43 -5.27
CA ASP A 55 19.82 -7.58 -5.30
C ASP A 55 20.51 -6.72 -4.24
N ALA A 56 21.60 -7.25 -3.67
CA ALA A 56 22.38 -6.55 -2.64
C ALA A 56 22.90 -5.18 -3.14
N ASP A 57 23.20 -5.08 -4.43
CA ASP A 57 23.65 -3.83 -5.07
C ASP A 57 22.54 -2.78 -5.13
N GLU A 58 21.30 -3.18 -5.42
CA GLU A 58 20.15 -2.28 -5.39
C GLU A 58 19.81 -1.88 -3.94
N LEU A 59 20.02 -2.77 -2.97
CA LEU A 59 19.99 -2.40 -1.54
C LEU A 59 21.04 -1.34 -1.22
N ALA A 60 22.28 -1.53 -1.64
CA ALA A 60 23.37 -0.60 -1.35
C ALA A 60 23.12 0.77 -2.00
N ALA A 61 22.73 0.80 -3.28
CA ALA A 61 22.47 2.01 -4.05
C ALA A 61 21.36 2.87 -3.45
N ASN A 62 20.34 2.24 -2.84
CA ASN A 62 19.24 2.95 -2.19
C ASN A 62 19.49 3.25 -0.70
N GLY A 63 20.71 3.02 -0.20
CA GLY A 63 21.07 3.25 1.22
C GLY A 63 20.43 2.27 2.20
N LEU A 64 20.04 1.09 1.70
CA LEU A 64 19.23 0.11 2.41
C LEU A 64 20.05 -1.03 3.03
N GLY A 65 21.31 -1.20 2.65
CA GLY A 65 22.16 -2.34 3.00
C GLY A 65 22.74 -2.37 4.42
N GLN A 66 22.76 -1.25 5.16
CA GLN A 66 23.45 -1.20 6.47
C GLN A 66 22.82 -0.22 7.47
N GLN A 67 21.51 -0.26 7.68
CA GLN A 67 20.95 0.44 8.83
C GLN A 67 21.12 -0.40 10.10
N ARG A 68 22.18 -0.10 10.86
CA ARG A 68 22.28 -0.47 12.28
C ARG A 68 21.10 0.17 13.02
N LEU A 69 20.01 -0.58 13.15
CA LEU A 69 18.89 -0.19 14.00
C LEU A 69 19.43 -0.02 15.43
N PRO A 70 19.04 1.04 16.16
CA PRO A 70 19.38 1.15 17.56
C PRO A 70 18.86 -0.07 18.32
N ALA A 71 19.67 -0.57 19.26
CA ALA A 71 19.36 -1.77 20.01
C ALA A 71 17.95 -1.67 20.64
N GLY A 72 17.12 -2.68 20.42
CA GLY A 72 15.73 -2.74 20.92
C GLY A 72 14.64 -2.32 19.94
N VAL A 73 14.97 -1.86 18.73
CA VAL A 73 13.97 -1.66 17.67
C VAL A 73 13.74 -2.99 16.93
N PRO A 74 12.51 -3.52 16.86
CA PRO A 74 12.23 -4.72 16.07
C PRO A 74 12.57 -4.44 14.61
N GLY A 75 13.29 -5.36 13.97
CA GLY A 75 13.71 -5.26 12.58
C GLY A 75 12.56 -5.20 11.58
N VAL A 76 12.91 -5.03 10.30
CA VAL A 76 11.93 -4.96 9.20
C VAL A 76 11.26 -6.32 9.16
N PRO A 77 9.92 -6.43 9.01
CA PRO A 77 9.32 -7.75 8.87
C PRO A 77 9.83 -8.49 7.63
N TYR A 78 10.19 -7.76 6.56
CA TYR A 78 10.76 -8.31 5.32
C TYR A 78 11.91 -7.43 4.80
N PRO A 79 13.15 -7.58 5.32
CA PRO A 79 14.26 -6.71 4.96
C PRO A 79 14.74 -6.91 3.52
N ASP A 80 14.69 -8.15 3.04
CA ASP A 80 15.22 -8.57 1.73
C ASP A 80 14.18 -8.46 0.60
N HIS A 81 12.94 -8.09 0.94
CA HIS A 81 11.84 -7.99 0.01
C HIS A 81 11.69 -6.56 -0.55
N PRO A 82 11.38 -6.36 -1.85
CA PRO A 82 11.11 -5.05 -2.45
C PRO A 82 10.06 -4.26 -1.69
N ILE A 83 9.03 -4.94 -1.19
CA ILE A 83 8.01 -4.33 -0.33
C ILE A 83 8.23 -4.73 1.13
N ARG A 84 8.92 -3.86 1.85
CA ARG A 84 9.43 -4.11 3.20
C ARG A 84 8.39 -4.05 4.31
N SER A 85 7.34 -3.26 4.08
CA SER A 85 6.24 -3.10 5.03
C SER A 85 5.02 -2.49 4.36
N MET A 86 3.85 -2.69 4.98
CA MET A 86 2.60 -2.04 4.57
C MET A 86 2.73 -0.51 4.50
N LYS A 87 3.51 0.07 5.42
CA LYS A 87 3.72 1.51 5.51
C LYS A 87 4.58 2.02 4.36
N TYR A 88 5.64 1.28 4.00
CA TYR A 88 6.47 1.56 2.83
C TYR A 88 5.64 1.51 1.55
N LEU A 89 4.84 0.46 1.37
CA LEU A 89 3.90 0.35 0.24
C LEU A 89 2.99 1.58 0.16
N LYS A 90 2.31 1.93 1.25
CA LYS A 90 1.32 3.01 1.26
C LYS A 90 1.92 4.41 1.09
N LYS A 91 3.04 4.71 1.75
CA LYS A 91 3.58 6.07 1.82
C LYS A 91 4.65 6.37 0.77
N VAL A 92 5.31 5.35 0.26
CA VAL A 92 6.42 5.50 -0.69
C VAL A 92 6.00 5.00 -2.05
N VAL A 93 5.69 3.71 -2.19
CA VAL A 93 5.46 3.10 -3.51
C VAL A 93 4.16 3.59 -4.16
N LEU A 94 3.04 3.54 -3.44
CA LEU A 94 1.74 3.95 -4.00
C LEU A 94 1.64 5.47 -4.21
N GLU A 95 2.24 6.27 -3.32
CA GLU A 95 2.30 7.73 -3.53
C GLU A 95 3.25 8.10 -4.69
N ASP A 96 4.36 7.38 -4.88
CA ASP A 96 5.24 7.55 -6.05
C ASP A 96 4.52 7.21 -7.36
N LEU A 97 3.82 6.08 -7.42
CA LEU A 97 3.01 5.69 -8.59
C LEU A 97 1.91 6.72 -8.90
N LYS A 98 1.30 7.28 -7.86
CA LYS A 98 0.31 8.35 -8.00
C LYS A 98 0.95 9.65 -8.52
N ALA A 99 2.12 10.02 -7.99
CA ALA A 99 2.86 11.20 -8.44
C ALA A 99 3.26 11.09 -9.91
N GLN A 100 3.61 9.87 -10.36
CA GLN A 100 3.92 9.55 -11.76
C GLN A 100 2.67 9.36 -12.63
N LYS A 101 1.46 9.51 -12.07
CA LYS A 101 0.18 9.32 -12.76
C LYS A 101 -0.01 7.90 -13.34
N LEU A 102 0.70 6.90 -12.80
CA LEU A 102 0.62 5.50 -13.22
C LEU A 102 -0.51 4.75 -12.50
N ALA A 103 -0.83 5.15 -11.27
CA ALA A 103 -1.89 4.54 -10.49
C ALA A 103 -2.84 5.59 -9.91
N VAL A 104 -4.12 5.20 -9.79
CA VAL A 104 -5.18 6.05 -9.23
C VAL A 104 -5.78 5.38 -8.00
N LYS A 105 -5.99 6.20 -6.97
CA LYS A 105 -6.71 5.80 -5.77
C LYS A 105 -8.17 6.21 -5.90
N PHE A 106 -9.09 5.26 -5.81
CA PHE A 106 -10.52 5.50 -5.92
C PHE A 106 -11.29 4.84 -4.78
N HIS A 107 -12.49 5.34 -4.50
CA HIS A 107 -13.33 4.87 -3.41
C HIS A 107 -14.47 4.02 -3.98
N VAL A 108 -14.54 2.76 -3.58
CA VAL A 108 -15.63 1.86 -3.93
C VAL A 108 -16.67 1.90 -2.80
N PRO A 109 -17.89 2.39 -3.05
CA PRO A 109 -18.96 2.32 -2.05
C PRO A 109 -19.30 0.85 -1.76
N SER A 110 -19.47 0.48 -0.49
CA SER A 110 -19.98 -0.83 -0.12
C SER A 110 -21.47 -0.87 -0.45
N GLU A 111 -21.91 -1.90 -1.17
CA GLU A 111 -23.33 -2.12 -1.50
C GLU A 111 -24.17 -2.52 -0.29
N THR A 112 -23.53 -2.87 0.83
CA THR A 112 -24.24 -3.28 2.04
C THR A 112 -25.04 -2.13 2.65
N PRO A 113 -26.34 -2.32 2.93
CA PRO A 113 -27.18 -1.27 3.50
C PRO A 113 -26.61 -0.83 4.85
N THR A 114 -26.28 0.46 4.95
CA THR A 114 -25.93 1.10 6.22
C THR A 114 -27.02 0.83 7.24
N HIS A 115 -26.73 0.04 8.28
CA HIS A 115 -27.60 -0.08 9.44
C HIS A 115 -27.80 1.31 10.05
N ILE A 116 -29.00 1.87 9.87
CA ILE A 116 -29.40 3.12 10.50
C ILE A 116 -29.72 2.78 11.94
N TYR A 117 -28.95 3.31 12.90
CA TYR A 117 -29.32 3.26 14.31
C TYR A 117 -29.69 4.65 14.79
N VAL A 118 -30.73 4.70 15.61
CA VAL A 118 -31.14 5.91 16.33
C VAL A 118 -30.41 5.91 17.66
N ASN A 119 -29.70 6.98 17.98
CA ASN A 119 -29.06 7.09 19.29
C ASN A 119 -30.13 7.29 20.40
N LYS A 120 -29.76 7.13 21.67
CA LYS A 120 -30.65 7.36 22.83
C LYS A 120 -31.25 8.78 22.91
N LYS A 121 -30.81 9.72 22.07
CA LYS A 121 -31.29 11.11 21.98
C LYS A 121 -32.14 11.38 20.72
N GLY A 122 -32.57 10.35 19.99
CA GLY A 122 -33.42 10.49 18.81
C GLY A 122 -32.75 11.10 17.58
N LYS A 123 -31.42 11.35 17.61
CA LYS A 123 -30.70 11.88 16.45
C LYS A 123 -30.30 10.75 15.52
N LEU A 124 -30.75 10.79 14.27
CA LEU A 124 -30.22 9.96 13.20
C LEU A 124 -28.74 10.29 13.01
N ARG A 125 -27.88 9.31 13.22
CA ARG A 125 -26.51 9.35 12.70
C ARG A 125 -26.44 8.41 11.51
N LYS A 126 -26.29 8.97 10.32
CA LYS A 126 -25.84 8.20 9.16
C LYS A 126 -24.38 7.85 9.41
N HIS A 127 -24.05 6.56 9.51
CA HIS A 127 -22.65 6.17 9.36
C HIS A 127 -22.25 6.55 7.94
N LEU A 128 -21.37 7.55 7.82
CA LEU A 128 -20.94 8.06 6.53
C LEU A 128 -20.15 6.95 5.82
N ARG A 129 -20.80 6.32 4.84
CA ARG A 129 -20.29 5.44 3.79
C ARG A 129 -19.30 4.37 4.26
N GLN A 130 -19.82 3.17 4.55
CA GLN A 130 -19.02 1.96 4.41
C GLN A 130 -18.57 1.88 2.95
N GLY A 131 -17.28 1.90 2.72
CA GLY A 131 -16.68 1.87 1.40
C GLY A 131 -15.17 1.80 1.56
N GLU A 132 -14.50 1.40 0.49
CA GLU A 132 -13.12 0.98 0.56
C GLU A 132 -12.28 1.68 -0.49
N TRP A 133 -11.12 2.11 -0.03
CA TRP A 133 -10.13 2.71 -0.91
C TRP A 133 -9.36 1.61 -1.62
N ARG A 134 -9.43 1.66 -2.95
CA ARG A 134 -8.71 0.76 -3.84
C ARG A 134 -7.75 1.54 -4.74
N TRP A 135 -6.78 0.82 -5.28
CA TRP A 135 -5.78 1.31 -6.21
C TRP A 135 -5.90 0.51 -7.50
N LYS A 136 -5.88 1.19 -8.64
CA LYS A 136 -5.79 0.57 -9.97
C LYS A 136 -4.75 1.29 -10.82
N LEU A 137 -4.26 0.64 -11.88
CA LEU A 137 -3.49 1.33 -12.89
C LEU A 137 -4.37 2.36 -13.60
N ARG A 138 -3.75 3.45 -14.03
CA ARG A 138 -4.42 4.43 -14.87
C ARG A 138 -4.49 3.88 -16.29
N ASP A 139 -5.71 3.73 -16.79
CA ASP A 139 -5.94 3.39 -18.19
C ASP A 139 -5.35 4.52 -19.05
N SER A 140 -4.37 4.19 -19.89
CA SER A 140 -3.65 5.18 -20.72
C SER A 140 -4.54 5.82 -21.80
N THR A 141 -5.80 5.40 -21.88
CA THR A 141 -6.79 5.81 -22.89
C THR A 141 -7.65 7.01 -22.49
N GLU A 142 -7.67 7.45 -21.22
CA GLU A 142 -8.46 8.62 -20.79
C GLU A 142 -7.77 9.98 -21.07
N GLY A 143 -7.02 10.08 -22.17
CA GLY A 143 -6.08 11.17 -22.42
C GLY A 143 -6.10 11.76 -23.82
N THR A 144 -7.20 11.69 -24.56
CA THR A 144 -7.37 12.47 -25.80
C THR A 144 -8.85 12.62 -26.10
N GLU A 145 -9.46 13.66 -25.54
CA GLU A 145 -10.69 14.33 -25.99
C GLU A 145 -11.04 15.26 -24.83
N THR A 146 -10.72 16.55 -24.91
CA THR A 146 -11.70 17.56 -25.37
C THR A 146 -11.01 18.94 -25.53
N PRO A 147 -11.66 19.90 -26.21
CA PRO A 147 -11.26 20.57 -27.45
C PRO A 147 -10.38 21.82 -27.30
#